data_AF-A0A6B0XFC8-F1
#
_entry.id   AF-A0A6B0XFC8-F1
#
_cell.length_a   1.000
_cell.length_b   1.000
_cell.length_c   1.000
_cell.angle_alpha   90.00
_cell.angle_beta   90.00
_cell.angle_gamma   90.00
#
_symmetry.space_group_name_H-M   'P 1'
#
loop_
_entity.id
_entity.type
_entity.pdbx_description
1 polymer ?
#
loop_
_entity_poly.entity_id
_entity_poly.type
_entity_poly.pdbx_seq_one_letter_code
_entity_poly.pdbx_strand_id
1 'polypeptide(L)' 'MRKQYKSEILAAVHETALGLHEAGVLNKVTMKTFDERCLTLVEALAPEQIRQFRCDLLATEQRGLS' A
#
# COMPACT_ATOMS: atom_id res chain seq x y z
N MET A 1 -6.10 4.26 -0.45
CA MET A 1 -5.52 3.54 0.69
C MET A 1 -4.71 4.53 1.52
N ARG A 2 -4.88 4.57 2.84
CA ARG A 2 -4.04 5.42 3.71
C ARG A 2 -2.70 4.71 3.94
N LYS A 3 -1.59 5.36 3.59
CA LYS A 3 -0.23 4.87 3.89
C LYS A 3 0.00 5.02 5.39
N GLN A 4 0.36 3.94 6.07
CA GLN A 4 0.80 4.00 7.46
C GLN A 4 2.32 4.03 7.49
N TYR A 5 2.86 5.04 8.17
CA TYR A 5 4.30 5.24 8.32
C TYR A 5 4.76 4.83 9.72
N LYS A 6 5.96 4.27 9.82
CA LYS A 6 6.57 3.90 11.11
C LYS A 6 6.98 5.11 11.94
N SER A 7 7.26 6.25 11.31
CA SER A 7 7.56 7.53 11.98
C SER A 7 7.39 8.71 11.01
N GLU A 8 7.30 9.93 11.55
CA GLU A 8 7.21 11.16 10.74
C GLU A 8 8.45 11.38 9.85
N ILE A 9 9.64 11.03 10.36
CA ILE A 9 10.89 11.12 9.59
C ILE A 9 10.83 10.16 8.38
N LEU A 10 10.36 8.93 8.60
CA LEU A 10 10.23 7.95 7.52
C LEU A 10 9.11 8.34 6.53
N ALA A 11 8.09 9.09 6.97
CA ALA A 11 7.12 9.67 6.07
C ALA A 11 7.77 10.68 5.12
N ALA A 12 8.52 11.65 5.65
CA ALA A 12 9.19 12.66 4.84
C ALA A 12 10.20 12.06 3.84
N VAL A 13 10.96 11.04 4.27
CA VAL A 13 11.87 10.29 3.39
C VAL A 13 11.11 9.57 2.29
N HIS A 14 9.98 8.92 2.61
CA HIS A 14 9.16 8.20 1.63
C HIS A 14 8.53 9.15 0.61
N GLU A 15 8.06 10.31 1.05
CA GLU A 15 7.51 11.35 0.16
C GLU A 15 8.58 11.89 -0.79
N THR A 16 9.81 12.09 -0.31
CA THR A 16 10.93 12.50 -1.17
C THR A 16 11.24 11.43 -2.22
N ALA A 17 11.31 10.15 -1.80
CA ALA A 17 11.54 9.05 -2.72
C ALA A 17 10.40 8.90 -3.75
N LEU A 18 9.15 9.17 -3.34
CA LEU A 18 8.00 9.18 -4.23
C LEU A 18 8.14 10.27 -5.31
N GLY A 19 8.50 11.49 -4.92
CA GLY A 19 8.73 12.58 -5.88
C GLY A 19 9.84 12.24 -6.89
N LEU A 20 10.91 11.56 -6.45
CA LEU A 20 11.96 11.07 -7.34
C LEU A 20 11.47 9.96 -8.29
N HIS A 21 10.58 9.10 -7.82
CA HIS A 21 9.97 8.06 -8.65
C HIS A 21 9.03 8.66 -9.70
N GLU A 22 8.21 9.64 -9.32
CA GLU A 22 7.33 10.38 -10.24
C GLU A 22 8.11 11.18 -11.28
N ALA A 23 9.27 11.71 -10.91
CA ALA A 23 10.21 12.34 -11.84
C ALA A 23 10.97 11.34 -12.74
N GLY A 24 10.76 10.03 -12.58
CA GLY A 24 11.41 8.98 -13.37
C GLY A 24 12.88 8.72 -13.00
N VAL A 25 13.39 9.35 -11.94
CA VAL A 25 14.77 9.19 -11.46
C VAL A 25 14.92 7.89 -10.66
N LEU A 26 13.87 7.53 -9.91
CA LEU A 26 13.85 6.35 -9.06
C LEU A 26 12.96 5.27 -9.68
N ASN A 27 13.45 4.03 -9.77
CA ASN A 27 12.71 2.94 -10.40
C ASN A 27 11.71 2.26 -9.44
N LYS A 28 10.74 1.53 -10.00
CA LYS A 28 9.71 0.84 -9.22
C LYS A 28 10.26 -0.18 -8.21
N VAL A 29 11.36 -0.85 -8.54
CA VAL A 29 12.00 -1.86 -7.66
C VAL A 29 12.55 -1.18 -6.40
N THR A 30 13.23 -0.05 -6.57
CA THR A 30 13.74 0.78 -5.48
C THR A 30 12.60 1.37 -4.67
N MET A 31 11.51 1.80 -5.30
CA MET A 31 10.35 2.35 -4.58
C MET A 31 9.73 1.30 -3.64
N LYS A 32 9.67 0.03 -4.08
CA LYS A 32 9.23 -1.09 -3.24
C LYS A 32 10.09 -1.25 -1.98
N THR A 33 11.40 -1.06 -2.08
CA THR A 33 12.28 -1.09 -0.90
C THR A 33 12.00 0.06 0.07
N PHE A 34 11.65 1.24 -0.45
CA PHE A 34 11.23 2.37 0.39
C PHE A 34 9.88 2.09 1.05
N ASP A 35 8.94 1.46 0.36
CA ASP A 35 7.66 1.02 0.94
C ASP A 35 7.90 0.07 2.12
N GLU A 36 8.70 -0.99 1.94
CA GLU A 36 8.99 -1.98 2.99
C GLU A 36 9.68 -1.37 4.23
N ARG A 37 10.54 -0.37 4.01
CA ARG A 37 11.30 0.28 5.08
C ARG A 37 10.49 1.36 5.80
N CYS A 38 9.80 2.22 5.05
CA CYS A 38 9.15 3.41 5.61
C CYS A 38 7.71 3.14 6.07
N LEU A 39 7.01 2.24 5.39
CA LEU A 39 5.63 1.90 5.74
C LEU A 39 5.60 0.84 6.83
N THR A 40 4.57 0.90 7.66
CA THR A 40 4.22 -0.17 8.57
C THR A 40 3.91 -1.41 7.75
N LEU A 41 4.54 -2.54 8.08
CA LEU A 41 4.27 -3.82 7.45
C LEU A 41 2.78 -4.11 7.59
N VAL A 42 2.10 -4.30 6.46
CA VAL A 42 0.76 -4.89 6.45
C VAL A 42 0.94 -6.28 7.03
N GLU A 43 0.24 -6.57 8.14
CA GLU A 43 0.24 -7.90 8.72
C GLU A 43 -0.08 -8.92 7.64
N ALA A 44 0.66 -10.04 7.63
CA ALA A 44 0.44 -11.10 6.67
C ALA A 44 -1.01 -11.59 6.81
N LEU A 45 -1.86 -11.21 5.85
CA LEU A 45 -3.23 -11.67 5.82
C LEU A 45 -3.24 -13.17 5.54
N ALA A 46 -3.94 -13.92 6.37
CA ALA A 46 -4.15 -15.34 6.13
C ALA A 46 -4.90 -15.54 4.79
N PRO A 47 -4.65 -16.63 4.06
CA PRO A 47 -5.34 -16.92 2.79
C PRO A 47 -6.87 -16.84 2.91
N GLU A 48 -7.42 -17.24 4.06
CA GLU A 48 -8.86 -17.19 4.34
C GLU A 48 -9.37 -15.75 4.43
N GLN A 49 -8.60 -14.85 5.04
CA GLN A 49 -8.93 -13.43 5.12
C GLN A 49 -8.91 -12.78 3.73
N ILE A 50 -7.92 -13.12 2.90
CA ILE A 50 -7.86 -12.65 1.51
C ILE A 50 -9.08 -13.16 0.72
N ARG A 51 -9.46 -14.43 0.89
CA ARG A 51 -10.65 -15.00 0.24
C ARG A 51 -11.91 -14.27 0.68
N GLN A 52 -12.04 -14.01 1.98
CA GLN A 52 -13.18 -13.30 2.54
C GLN A 52 -13.27 -11.86 2.02
N PHE A 53 -12.16 -11.10 2.01
CA PHE A 53 -12.13 -9.77 1.41
C PHE A 53 -12.56 -9.77 -0.06
N ARG A 54 -12.12 -10.77 -0.86
CA ARG A 54 -12.54 -10.89 -2.26
C ARG A 54 -14.03 -11.18 -2.39
N CYS A 55 -14.58 -12.07 -1.57
CA CYS A 55 -16.01 -12.37 -1.55
C CYS A 55 -16.85 -11.15 -1.10
N ASP A 56 -16.39 -10.42 -0.07
CA ASP A 56 -17.07 -9.23 0.45
C ASP A 56 -17.06 -8.09 -0.57
N LEU A 57 -15.96 -7.90 -1.31
CA LEU A 57 -15.86 -6.91 -2.37
C LEU A 57 -16.83 -7.22 -3.52
N LEU A 58 -16.90 -8.49 -3.95
CA LEU A 58 -17.85 -8.93 -4.97
C LEU A 58 -19.31 -8.76 -4.50
N ALA A 59 -19.59 -9.02 -3.22
CA ALA A 59 -20.92 -8.85 -2.64
C ALA A 59 -21.33 -7.37 -2.48
N THR A 60 -20.37 -6.47 -2.25
CA THR A 60 -20.62 -5.03 -2.19
C THR A 60 -20.82 -4.41 -3.58
N GLU A 61 -20.12 -4.90 -4.60
CA GLU A 61 -20.40 -4.53 -6.01
C GLU A 61 -21.84 -4.93 -6.42
N GLN A 62 -22.32 -6.08 -5.97
CA GLN A 62 -23.70 -6.54 -6.25
C GLN A 62 -24.76 -5.70 -5.52
N ARG A 63 -24.45 -5.12 -4.36
CA ARG A 63 -25.37 -4.26 -3.58
C ARG A 63 -25.41 -2.80 -4.06
N GLY A 64 -24.40 -2.35 -4.81
CA GLY A 64 -24.38 -1.01 -5.43
C GLY A 64 -25.13 -0.92 -6.78
N LEU A 65 -25.63 -2.06 -7.27
CA LEU A 65 -26.35 -2.22 -8.55
C LEU A 65 -27.85 -2.55 -8.35
N SER A 66 -28.38 -2.42 -7.13
CA SER A 66 -29.82 -2.54 -6.82
C SER A 66 -30.39 -1.20 -6.38
#